data_AF-A0A7R9RTI1-F1
#
_entry.id   AF-A0A7R9RTI1-F1
#
_cell.length_a   1.000
_cell.length_b   1.000
_cell.length_c   1.000
_cell.angle_alpha   90.00
_cell.angle_beta   90.00
_cell.angle_gamma   90.00
#
_symmetry.space_group_name_H-M   'P 1'
#
loop_
_entity.id
_entity.type
_entity.pdbx_description
1 polymer ?
#
loop_
_entity_poly.entity_id
_entity_poly.type
_entity_poly.pdbx_seq_one_letter_code
_entity_poly.pdbx_strand_id
1 'polypeptide(L)'
;TLPRNDANKRIKELLYIWNIRIYVEEYRKPSILLCELCQRASHATHQCAFSARCAHCAQTHDQQDCDNLEAPPKCANCGLDHKPTDPASVVYKALLATAKRNRHRRSRKRNHETTTNVD
;
A
#
# COMPACT_ATOMS: atom_id res chain seq x y z
N THR A 1 6.44 -14.45 4.18
CA THR A 1 5.81 -14.12 5.48
C THR A 1 5.54 -15.39 6.23
N LEU A 2 5.78 -15.39 7.54
CA LEU A 2 5.50 -16.54 8.40
C LEU A 2 3.99 -16.87 8.43
N PRO A 3 3.60 -18.16 8.47
CA PRO A 3 2.21 -18.56 8.68
C PRO A 3 1.62 -18.00 9.98
N ARG A 4 0.34 -17.65 9.98
CA ARG A 4 -0.36 -17.14 11.18
C ARG A 4 -0.77 -18.30 12.09
N ASN A 5 0.15 -18.78 12.93
CA ASN A 5 -0.09 -19.79 13.96
C ASN A 5 0.51 -19.35 15.31
N ASP A 6 0.18 -20.05 16.39
CA ASP A 6 0.60 -19.66 17.74
C ASP A 6 2.11 -19.76 17.94
N ALA A 7 2.76 -20.76 17.34
CA ALA A 7 4.22 -20.91 17.37
C ALA A 7 4.92 -19.65 16.81
N ASN A 8 4.45 -19.12 15.69
CA ASN A 8 5.04 -17.95 15.05
C ASN A 8 4.70 -16.63 15.75
N LYS A 9 3.68 -16.57 16.63
CA LYS A 9 3.37 -15.35 17.40
C LYS A 9 4.48 -15.01 18.40
N ARG A 10 5.20 -16.02 18.89
CA ARG A 10 6.31 -15.87 19.85
C ARG A 10 7.48 -15.05 19.30
N ILE A 11 7.56 -14.82 17.99
CA ILE A 11 8.56 -13.93 17.39
C ILE A 11 8.49 -12.50 17.97
N LYS A 12 7.31 -12.07 18.43
CA LYS A 12 7.10 -10.75 19.06
C LYS A 12 7.72 -10.64 20.45
N GLU A 13 8.02 -11.78 21.07
CA GLU A 13 8.66 -11.86 22.40
C GLU A 13 10.18 -11.78 22.31
N LEU A 14 10.76 -11.80 21.09
CA LEU A 14 12.20 -11.66 20.90
C LEU A 14 12.67 -10.27 21.34
N LEU A 15 13.49 -10.24 22.39
CA LEU A 15 14.11 -9.01 22.90
C LEU A 15 15.53 -8.83 22.37
N TYR A 16 16.20 -9.93 22.01
CA TYR A 16 17.60 -9.92 21.60
C TYR A 16 17.82 -10.85 20.41
N ILE A 17 18.62 -10.39 19.45
CA ILE A 17 19.29 -11.24 18.46
C ILE A 17 20.79 -10.99 18.66
N TRP A 18 21.51 -12.04 19.07
CA TRP A 18 22.88 -11.94 19.57
C TRP A 18 22.97 -10.87 20.69
N ASN A 19 23.87 -9.90 20.55
CA ASN A 19 24.07 -8.82 21.51
C ASN A 19 23.30 -7.54 21.13
N ILE A 20 22.35 -7.62 20.19
CA ILE A 20 21.54 -6.49 19.74
C ILE A 20 20.15 -6.60 20.34
N ARG A 21 19.74 -5.57 21.07
CA ARG A 21 18.36 -5.43 21.55
C ARG A 21 17.46 -5.05 20.38
N ILE A 22 16.39 -5.81 20.18
CA ILE A 22 15.44 -5.60 19.08
C ILE A 22 14.01 -5.40 19.61
N TYR A 23 13.16 -4.85 18.75
CA TYR A 23 11.72 -4.79 18.96
C TYR A 23 11.04 -5.26 17.66
N VAL A 24 10.24 -6.32 17.75
CA VAL A 24 9.55 -6.88 16.60
C VAL A 24 8.13 -6.33 16.53
N GLU A 25 7.86 -5.51 15.51
CA GLU A 25 6.53 -4.98 15.25
C GLU A 25 5.77 -5.76 14.17
N GLU A 26 4.45 -5.56 14.13
CA GLU A 26 3.65 -6.09 13.03
C GLU A 26 3.94 -5.35 11.74
N TYR A 27 4.27 -6.09 10.68
CA TYR A 27 4.42 -5.51 9.35
C TYR A 27 3.10 -4.86 8.89
N ARG A 28 3.10 -3.52 8.81
CA ARG A 28 1.98 -2.73 8.30
C ARG A 28 2.08 -2.63 6.78
N LYS A 29 1.43 -3.57 6.09
CA LYS A 29 1.35 -3.50 4.63
C LYS A 29 0.62 -2.21 4.21
N PRO A 30 1.15 -1.41 3.26
CA PRO A 30 0.44 -0.25 2.74
C PRO A 30 -0.92 -0.67 2.16
N SER A 31 -1.95 0.09 2.53
CA SER A 31 -3.35 -0.18 2.21
C SER A 31 -3.62 -0.16 0.70
N ILE A 32 -2.93 0.74 -0.02
CA ILE A 32 -2.98 0.85 -1.48
C ILE A 32 -1.54 0.93 -2.03
N LEU A 33 -1.37 0.49 -3.27
CA LEU A 33 -0.13 0.71 -4.01
C LEU A 33 -0.20 2.08 -4.69
N LEU A 34 0.73 2.97 -4.34
CA LEU A 34 0.92 4.27 -4.97
C LEU A 34 2.20 4.21 -5.83
N CYS A 35 2.13 4.75 -7.04
CA CYS A 35 3.32 4.96 -7.85
C CYS A 35 4.08 6.19 -7.34
N GLU A 36 5.35 6.04 -6.95
CA GLU A 36 6.14 7.15 -6.40
C GLU A 36 6.52 8.18 -7.48
N LEU A 37 6.52 7.78 -8.75
CA LEU A 37 6.78 8.68 -9.87
C LEU A 37 5.58 9.58 -10.16
N CYS A 38 4.41 9.00 -10.47
CA CYS A 38 3.25 9.77 -10.92
C CYS A 38 2.19 10.02 -9.83
N GLN A 39 2.41 9.49 -8.62
CA GLN A 39 1.54 9.65 -7.44
C GLN A 39 0.12 9.09 -7.61
N ARG A 40 -0.14 8.32 -8.67
CA ARG A 40 -1.41 7.64 -8.91
C ARG A 40 -1.41 6.25 -8.29
N ALA A 41 -2.60 5.79 -7.91
CA ALA A 41 -2.75 4.46 -7.34
C ALA A 41 -2.75 3.35 -8.41
N SER A 42 -2.57 2.10 -7.96
CA SER A 42 -2.78 0.83 -8.70
C SER A 42 -1.56 0.22 -9.40
N HIS A 43 -0.46 0.94 -9.56
CA HIS A 43 0.75 0.42 -10.21
C HIS A 43 2.00 0.85 -9.44
N ALA A 44 3.09 0.10 -9.63
CA ALA A 44 4.40 0.42 -9.07
C ALA A 44 5.19 1.32 -10.03
N THR A 45 6.20 2.01 -9.50
CA THR A 45 7.05 2.96 -10.25
C THR A 45 7.65 2.37 -11.53
N HIS A 46 8.15 1.13 -11.49
CA HIS A 46 8.74 0.45 -12.65
C HIS A 46 7.74 0.13 -13.78
N GLN A 47 6.43 0.21 -13.51
CA GLN A 47 5.36 -0.01 -14.50
C GLN A 47 4.70 1.31 -14.91
N CYS A 48 5.29 2.44 -14.52
CA CYS A 48 4.72 3.74 -14.81
C CYS A 48 5.03 4.16 -16.25
N ALA A 49 3.98 4.52 -16.99
CA ALA A 49 4.08 5.13 -18.31
C ALA A 49 3.72 6.62 -18.29
N PHE A 50 3.65 7.23 -17.10
CA PHE A 50 3.26 8.64 -16.92
C PHE A 50 4.46 9.48 -16.48
N SER A 51 4.39 10.79 -16.73
CA SER A 51 5.36 11.75 -16.23
C SER A 51 5.37 11.81 -14.69
N ALA A 52 6.52 12.22 -14.14
CA ALA A 52 6.66 12.50 -12.73
C ALA A 52 5.66 13.57 -12.27
N ARG A 53 5.15 13.41 -11.04
CA ARG A 53 4.29 14.37 -10.37
C ARG A 53 4.73 14.58 -8.93
N CYS A 54 4.64 15.82 -8.48
CA CYS A 54 4.92 16.21 -7.11
C CYS A 54 3.95 15.49 -6.14
N ALA A 55 4.51 14.86 -5.10
CA ALA A 55 3.73 14.17 -4.06
C ALA A 55 2.87 15.12 -3.21
N HIS A 56 3.14 16.43 -3.27
CA HIS A 56 2.39 17.45 -2.56
C HIS A 56 1.26 18.04 -3.41
N CYS A 57 1.58 18.63 -4.56
CA CYS A 57 0.60 19.42 -5.35
C CYS A 57 0.10 18.71 -6.61
N ALA A 58 0.58 17.49 -6.90
CA ALA A 58 0.23 16.68 -8.07
C ALA A 58 0.56 17.31 -9.46
N GLN A 59 1.34 18.39 -9.49
CA GLN A 59 1.85 19.01 -10.73
C GLN A 59 3.12 18.32 -11.25
N THR A 60 3.49 18.59 -12.49
CA THR A 60 4.62 17.95 -13.18
C THR A 60 5.96 18.61 -12.82
N HIS A 61 6.43 18.36 -11.60
CA HIS A 61 7.76 18.68 -11.07
C HIS A 61 8.11 17.72 -9.93
N ASP A 62 9.37 17.71 -9.50
CA ASP A 62 9.81 16.97 -8.31
C ASP A 62 9.40 17.71 -7.03
N GLN A 63 9.09 17.01 -5.94
CA GLN A 63 8.63 17.63 -4.69
C GLN A 63 9.62 18.68 -4.14
N GLN A 64 10.91 18.54 -4.42
CA GLN A 64 11.95 19.49 -4.00
C GLN A 64 11.79 20.87 -4.67
N ASP A 65 11.22 20.92 -5.88
CA ASP A 65 10.99 22.14 -6.67
C ASP A 65 9.55 22.67 -6.49
N CYS A 66 8.86 22.27 -5.43
CA CYS A 66 7.45 22.61 -5.23
C CYS A 66 7.27 23.95 -4.51
N ASP A 67 6.85 24.98 -5.24
CA ASP A 67 6.51 26.29 -4.67
C ASP A 67 5.20 26.29 -3.84
N ASN A 68 4.41 25.23 -3.93
CA ASN A 68 3.10 25.09 -3.28
C ASN A 68 3.13 24.24 -2.00
N LEU A 69 4.23 24.26 -1.24
CA LEU A 69 4.36 23.51 0.02
C LEU A 69 3.49 24.08 1.16
N GLU A 70 3.18 25.38 1.11
CA GLU A 70 2.31 26.06 2.09
C GLU A 70 0.81 25.81 1.85
N ALA A 71 0.42 25.35 0.65
CA ALA A 71 -0.95 25.05 0.31
C ALA A 71 -1.36 23.64 0.83
N PRO A 72 -2.66 23.33 0.97
CA PRO A 72 -3.08 21.96 1.22
C PRO A 72 -2.60 21.00 0.12
N PRO A 73 -2.18 19.76 0.48
CA PRO A 73 -1.75 18.78 -0.52
C PRO A 73 -2.90 18.42 -1.45
N LYS A 74 -2.61 18.15 -2.73
CA LYS A 74 -3.58 17.73 -3.74
C LYS A 74 -3.45 16.27 -4.09
N CYS A 75 -4.60 15.62 -4.28
CA CYS A 75 -4.66 14.21 -4.63
C CYS A 75 -4.47 14.00 -6.14
N ALA A 76 -3.44 13.27 -6.54
CA ALA A 76 -3.21 12.94 -7.95
C ALA A 76 -4.29 12.04 -8.60
N ASN A 77 -5.21 11.47 -7.81
CA ASN A 77 -6.32 10.65 -8.31
C ASN A 77 -7.66 11.40 -8.46
N CYS A 78 -7.95 12.39 -7.62
CA CYS A 78 -9.24 13.11 -7.65
C CYS A 78 -9.12 14.65 -7.66
N GLY A 79 -7.91 15.21 -7.55
CA GLY A 79 -7.65 16.65 -7.63
C GLY A 79 -8.04 17.48 -6.40
N LEU A 80 -8.66 16.85 -5.39
CA LEU A 80 -9.08 17.50 -4.15
C LEU A 80 -7.92 17.70 -3.18
N ASP A 81 -8.13 18.58 -2.20
CA ASP A 81 -7.15 19.05 -1.21
C ASP A 81 -6.93 18.03 -0.08
N HIS A 82 -6.40 16.87 -0.45
CA HIS A 82 -5.89 15.86 0.47
C HIS A 82 -4.83 14.99 -0.20
N LYS A 83 -4.07 14.22 0.58
CA LYS A 83 -3.12 13.23 0.01
C LYS A 83 -3.87 12.05 -0.63
N PRO A 84 -3.30 11.35 -1.64
CA PRO A 84 -3.89 10.15 -2.22
C PRO A 84 -4.22 9.02 -1.23
N THR A 85 -3.53 8.98 -0.09
CA THR A 85 -3.68 7.99 0.98
C THR A 85 -4.65 8.41 2.08
N ASP A 86 -5.30 9.57 1.92
CA ASP A 86 -6.24 10.08 2.92
C ASP A 86 -7.45 9.14 3.07
N PRO A 87 -7.77 8.65 4.29
CA PRO A 87 -8.94 7.84 4.55
C PRO A 87 -10.28 8.47 4.13
N ALA A 88 -10.37 9.79 4.04
CA ALA A 88 -11.55 10.52 3.57
C ALA A 88 -11.75 10.42 2.06
N SER A 89 -10.68 10.16 1.28
CA SER A 89 -10.74 10.12 -0.18
C SER A 89 -11.69 9.04 -0.71
N VAL A 90 -12.60 9.45 -1.59
CA VAL A 90 -13.54 8.54 -2.28
C VAL A 90 -12.80 7.49 -3.12
N VAL A 91 -11.70 7.89 -3.78
CA VAL A 91 -10.89 6.98 -4.59
C VAL A 91 -10.17 5.97 -3.70
N TYR A 92 -9.57 6.42 -2.60
CA TYR A 92 -8.93 5.53 -1.63
C TYR A 92 -9.89 4.47 -1.09
N LYS A 93 -11.10 4.87 -0.68
CA LYS A 93 -12.15 3.95 -0.21
C LYS A 93 -12.54 2.94 -1.30
N ALA A 94 -12.72 3.39 -2.54
CA ALA A 94 -13.08 2.53 -3.66
C ALA A 94 -11.99 1.49 -3.99
N LEU A 95 -10.72 1.91 -3.95
CA LEU A 95 -9.56 1.02 -4.14
C LEU A 95 -9.49 -0.04 -3.04
N LEU A 96 -9.68 0.35 -1.77
CA LEU A 96 -9.70 -0.59 -0.66
C LEU A 96 -10.83 -1.61 -0.78
N ALA A 97 -12.04 -1.17 -1.14
CA ALA A 97 -13.17 -2.06 -1.37
C ALA A 97 -12.87 -3.07 -2.49
N THR A 98 -12.25 -2.62 -3.58
CA THR A 98 -11.86 -3.48 -4.71
C THR A 98 -10.76 -4.48 -4.32
N ALA A 99 -9.76 -4.05 -3.56
CA ALA A 99 -8.70 -4.93 -3.07
C ALA A 99 -9.24 -6.02 -2.12
N LYS A 100 -10.22 -5.69 -1.26
CA LYS A 100 -10.92 -6.68 -0.41
C LYS A 100 -11.66 -7.71 -1.26
N ARG A 101 -12.44 -7.27 -2.26
CA ARG A 101 -13.15 -8.17 -3.19
C ARG A 101 -12.21 -9.12 -3.93
N ASN A 102 -11.10 -8.60 -4.46
CA ASN A 102 -10.10 -9.39 -5.18
C ASN A 102 -9.43 -10.45 -4.29
N ARG A 103 -9.14 -10.12 -3.02
CA ARG A 103 -8.63 -11.09 -2.05
C ARG A 103 -9.60 -12.24 -1.82
N HIS A 104 -10.87 -11.93 -1.62
CA HIS A 104 -11.91 -12.94 -1.42
C HIS A 104 -12.06 -13.85 -2.65
N ARG A 105 -12.06 -13.26 -3.86
CA ARG A 105 -12.09 -14.03 -5.10
C ARG A 105 -10.89 -14.96 -5.26
N ARG A 106 -9.68 -14.48 -4.96
CA ARG A 106 -8.46 -15.30 -4.98
C ARG A 106 -8.48 -16.43 -3.95
N SER A 107 -9.05 -16.21 -2.76
CA SER A 107 -9.21 -17.27 -1.75
C SER A 107 -10.15 -18.37 -2.25
N ARG A 108 -11.29 -17.99 -2.83
CA ARG A 108 -12.25 -18.97 -3.38
C ARG A 108 -11.65 -19.82 -4.50
N LYS A 109 -10.94 -19.19 -5.45
CA LYS A 109 -10.26 -19.92 -6.55
C LYS A 109 -9.25 -20.95 -6.01
N ARG A 110 -8.42 -20.55 -5.05
CA ARG A 110 -7.41 -21.42 -4.46
C ARG A 110 -8.04 -22.64 -3.78
N ASN A 111 -9.12 -22.42 -3.03
CA ASN A 111 -9.85 -23.49 -2.37
C ASN A 111 -10.50 -24.46 -3.38
N HIS A 112 -11.03 -23.95 -4.50
CA HIS A 112 -11.59 -24.79 -5.57
C HIS A 112 -10.51 -25.64 -6.26
N GLU A 113 -9.35 -25.06 -6.59
CA GLU A 113 -8.21 -25.79 -7.17
C GLU A 113 -7.65 -26.87 -6.22
N THR A 114 -7.66 -26.65 -4.90
CA THR A 114 -7.28 -27.70 -3.94
C THR A 114 -8.29 -28.82 -3.81
N THR A 115 -9.58 -28.58 -4.09
CA THR A 115 -10.60 -29.65 -4.07
C THR A 115 -10.62 -30.50 -5.33
N THR A 116 -10.10 -30.00 -6.46
CA THR A 116 -10.13 -30.69 -7.76
C THR A 116 -8.86 -31.51 -8.06
N ASN A 117 -7.85 -31.48 -7.18
CA ASN A 117 -6.57 -32.17 -7.36
C ASN A 117 -6.36 -33.31 -6.34
N VAL A 118 -7.45 -33.91 -5.82
CA VAL A 118 -7.41 -35.02 -4.84
C VAL A 118 -7.83 -36.36 -5.45
N ASP A 119 -8.00 -36.43 -6.77
CA ASP A 119 -8.17 -37.67 -7.54
C ASP A 119 -6.87 -38.04 -8.25
#